data_AF-A0A6A4XKT8-F1
#
_entry.id   AF-A0A6A4XKT8-F1
#
_cell.length_a   1.000
_cell.length_b   1.000
_cell.length_c   1.000
_cell.angle_alpha   90.00
_cell.angle_beta   90.00
_cell.angle_gamma   90.00
#
_symmetry.space_group_name_H-M   'P 1'
#
loop_
_entity.id
_entity.type
_entity.pdbx_description
1 polymer ?
#
loop_
_entity_poly.entity_id
_entity_poly.type
_entity_poly.pdbx_seq_one_letter_code
_entity_poly.pdbx_strand_id
1 'polypeptide(L)'
;MQYAPTMSLPSTPPHGALPFAAYPPELAAVQQLGEHLGHQVQAAVHEQSARMDDVQNAVGAQTRHTYEQMVHLHHQQQLHSQQQMEMNNRLMAELEEQRRRQEILVQQLHVQKQQTEAHEHGLHQAAAASVKQGEQLEEMRRRTSARWHAFSAAPVLAAAAPPTTPAAAGVQIVYGFQEVPKAPSFNGNTKVQMRKFMDQYEAYAREVNIANHQRPGGAQIQRAPLSACIDPLAVERIAFWEIGKPSHELTED
;
A
#
# COMPACT_ATOMS: atom_id res chain seq x y z
N MET A 1 141.08 -60.75 -101.17
CA MET A 1 140.80 -59.45 -101.82
C MET A 1 139.66 -58.81 -101.02
N GLN A 2 139.98 -57.93 -100.07
CA GLN A 2 140.00 -56.46 -100.22
C GLN A 2 138.64 -55.80 -99.91
N TYR A 3 138.63 -55.04 -98.79
CA TYR A 3 137.92 -53.78 -98.47
C TYR A 3 136.37 -53.66 -98.50
N ALA A 4 135.73 -53.63 -97.32
CA ALA A 4 135.08 -52.48 -96.61
C ALA A 4 134.55 -51.24 -97.41
N PRO A 5 133.65 -50.35 -96.87
CA PRO A 5 132.67 -50.44 -95.75
C PRO A 5 131.39 -49.51 -95.82
N THR A 6 130.61 -49.44 -94.69
CA THR A 6 129.93 -48.22 -94.11
C THR A 6 128.51 -47.86 -94.65
N MET A 7 127.41 -47.53 -93.91
CA MET A 7 126.98 -47.25 -92.51
C MET A 7 125.43 -47.39 -92.45
N SER A 8 124.82 -48.11 -91.49
CA SER A 8 124.20 -47.66 -90.20
C SER A 8 122.88 -46.86 -90.26
N LEU A 9 121.81 -47.40 -89.61
CA LEU A 9 120.65 -46.72 -88.96
C LEU A 9 119.88 -47.77 -88.08
N PRO A 10 119.02 -47.42 -87.08
CA PRO A 10 119.18 -47.83 -85.67
C PRO A 10 118.01 -48.64 -85.00
N SER A 11 118.35 -49.19 -83.82
CA SER A 11 117.65 -49.64 -82.56
C SER A 11 116.11 -49.53 -82.42
N THR A 12 115.29 -50.34 -81.68
CA THR A 12 115.38 -51.17 -80.43
C THR A 12 114.02 -51.98 -80.21
N PRO A 13 113.72 -52.74 -79.12
CA PRO A 13 113.47 -54.22 -79.09
C PRO A 13 112.00 -54.68 -78.74
N PRO A 14 111.68 -56.00 -78.58
CA PRO A 14 110.37 -56.60 -78.93
C PRO A 14 109.39 -56.90 -77.76
N HIS A 15 108.14 -57.23 -78.11
CA HIS A 15 107.07 -57.68 -77.21
C HIS A 15 106.32 -58.89 -77.80
N GLY A 16 105.91 -59.83 -76.92
CA GLY A 16 104.71 -60.64 -77.14
C GLY A 16 104.87 -62.15 -76.97
N ALA A 17 104.62 -62.65 -75.76
CA ALA A 17 104.17 -64.03 -75.52
C ALA A 17 102.79 -63.97 -74.85
N LEU A 18 101.79 -64.63 -75.45
CA LEU A 18 100.40 -64.67 -75.01
C LEU A 18 100.14 -65.89 -74.10
N PRO A 19 99.24 -65.78 -73.08
CA PRO A 19 98.58 -66.95 -72.51
C PRO A 19 97.09 -67.02 -72.87
N PHE A 20 96.59 -68.25 -72.74
CA PHE A 20 95.25 -68.76 -73.06
C PHE A 20 94.10 -67.98 -72.39
N ALA A 21 93.04 -67.67 -73.15
CA ALA A 21 91.90 -66.88 -72.71
C ALA A 21 90.95 -67.68 -71.78
N ALA A 22 90.81 -67.20 -70.55
CA ALA A 22 89.64 -67.48 -69.70
C ALA A 22 88.42 -66.72 -70.26
N TYR A 23 87.26 -67.35 -70.28
CA TYR A 23 86.00 -66.71 -70.68
C TYR A 23 85.71 -65.46 -69.80
N PRO A 24 85.11 -64.39 -70.36
CA PRO A 24 85.07 -63.06 -69.73
C PRO A 24 84.07 -62.97 -68.56
N PRO A 25 84.32 -62.09 -67.56
CA PRO A 25 83.51 -61.91 -66.35
C PRO A 25 82.19 -61.14 -66.55
N GLU A 26 81.77 -60.88 -67.80
CA GLU A 26 80.59 -60.04 -68.08
C GLU A 26 79.28 -60.59 -67.52
N LEU A 27 79.13 -61.92 -67.38
CA LEU A 27 77.95 -62.51 -66.72
C LEU A 27 77.85 -62.09 -65.25
N ALA A 28 78.97 -61.95 -64.54
CA ALA A 28 78.99 -61.51 -63.15
C ALA A 28 78.73 -59.99 -63.02
N ALA A 29 79.22 -59.19 -63.96
CA ALA A 29 78.99 -57.74 -63.99
C ALA A 29 77.52 -57.42 -64.28
N VAL A 30 76.89 -58.12 -65.24
CA VAL A 30 75.46 -57.97 -65.55
C VAL A 30 74.60 -58.43 -64.37
N GLN A 31 75.00 -59.49 -63.67
CA GLN A 31 74.31 -59.95 -62.47
C GLN A 31 74.40 -58.94 -61.32
N GLN A 32 75.59 -58.39 -61.05
CA GLN A 32 75.78 -57.33 -60.04
C GLN A 32 75.01 -56.04 -60.37
N LEU A 33 74.93 -55.67 -61.66
CA LEU A 33 74.16 -54.50 -62.10
C LEU A 33 72.65 -54.74 -61.93
N GLY A 34 72.18 -55.95 -62.19
CA GLY A 34 70.81 -56.39 -61.92
C GLY A 34 70.47 -56.38 -60.42
N GLU A 35 71.38 -56.85 -59.56
CA GLU A 35 71.23 -56.80 -58.10
C GLU A 35 71.23 -55.36 -57.58
N HIS A 36 72.14 -54.51 -58.07
CA HIS A 36 72.19 -53.09 -57.68
C HIS A 36 70.93 -52.33 -58.12
N LEU A 37 70.45 -52.56 -59.34
CA LEU A 37 69.21 -51.94 -59.82
C LEU A 37 67.99 -52.46 -59.03
N GLY A 38 67.95 -53.77 -58.70
CA GLY A 38 66.94 -54.36 -57.84
C GLY A 38 66.91 -53.73 -56.44
N HIS A 39 68.08 -53.59 -55.80
CA HIS A 39 68.19 -52.93 -54.51
C HIS A 39 67.82 -51.44 -54.56
N GLN A 40 68.19 -50.73 -55.63
CA GLN A 40 67.84 -49.32 -55.81
C GLN A 40 66.33 -49.12 -56.01
N VAL A 41 65.69 -49.94 -56.84
CA VAL A 41 64.24 -49.90 -57.04
C VAL A 41 63.52 -50.28 -55.75
N GLN A 42 64.01 -51.29 -55.04
CA GLN A 42 63.40 -51.71 -53.77
C GLN A 42 63.56 -50.62 -52.69
N ALA A 43 64.70 -49.95 -52.61
CA ALA A 43 64.90 -48.80 -51.74
C ALA A 43 63.95 -47.63 -52.09
N ALA A 44 63.80 -47.31 -53.38
CA ALA A 44 62.88 -46.28 -53.84
C ALA A 44 61.41 -46.63 -53.55
N VAL A 45 61.02 -47.89 -53.69
CA VAL A 45 59.66 -48.38 -53.34
C VAL A 45 59.42 -48.29 -51.83
N HIS A 46 60.40 -48.68 -51.00
CA HIS A 46 60.28 -48.52 -49.56
C HIS A 46 60.18 -47.06 -49.14
N GLU A 47 60.96 -46.17 -49.75
CA GLU A 47 60.90 -44.73 -49.50
C GLU A 47 59.54 -44.14 -49.94
N GLN A 48 59.02 -44.58 -51.09
CA GLN A 48 57.71 -44.14 -51.57
C GLN A 48 56.57 -44.65 -50.67
N SER A 49 56.67 -45.89 -50.16
CA SER A 49 55.72 -46.44 -49.20
C SER A 49 55.71 -45.63 -47.90
N ALA A 50 56.89 -45.33 -47.35
CA ALA A 50 57.01 -44.52 -46.14
C ALA A 50 56.40 -43.12 -46.31
N ARG A 51 56.64 -42.49 -47.46
CA ARG A 51 56.01 -41.19 -47.79
C ARG A 51 54.49 -41.28 -47.90
N MET A 52 53.97 -42.37 -48.45
CA MET A 52 52.51 -42.60 -48.52
C MET A 52 51.90 -42.79 -47.14
N ASP A 53 52.56 -43.56 -46.28
CA ASP A 53 52.14 -43.78 -44.89
C ASP A 53 52.14 -42.46 -44.11
N ASP A 54 53.17 -41.62 -44.28
CA ASP A 54 53.27 -40.29 -43.66
C ASP A 54 52.14 -39.35 -44.12
N VAL A 55 51.86 -39.31 -45.43
CA VAL A 55 50.76 -38.49 -45.98
C VAL A 55 49.41 -39.00 -45.46
N GLN A 56 49.21 -40.32 -45.43
CA GLN A 56 47.96 -40.90 -44.97
C GLN A 56 47.74 -40.66 -43.47
N ASN A 57 48.82 -40.70 -42.68
CA ASN A 57 48.78 -40.36 -41.26
C ASN A 57 48.54 -38.86 -41.04
N ALA A 58 49.18 -37.99 -41.83
CA ALA A 58 48.97 -36.53 -41.77
C ALA A 58 47.53 -36.14 -42.15
N VAL A 59 46.95 -36.75 -43.18
CA VAL A 59 45.55 -36.54 -43.58
C VAL A 59 44.59 -37.06 -42.52
N GLY A 60 44.89 -38.22 -41.91
CA GLY A 60 44.12 -38.75 -40.79
C GLY A 60 44.14 -37.84 -39.57
N ALA A 61 45.32 -37.30 -39.21
CA ALA A 61 45.48 -36.34 -38.13
C ALA A 61 44.76 -35.02 -38.42
N GLN A 62 44.88 -34.50 -39.65
CA GLN A 62 44.18 -33.30 -40.09
C GLN A 62 42.66 -33.48 -39.99
N THR A 63 42.12 -34.60 -40.48
CA THR A 63 40.69 -34.89 -40.46
C THR A 63 40.15 -34.91 -39.02
N ARG A 64 40.87 -35.58 -38.10
CA ARG A 64 40.53 -35.58 -36.67
C ARG A 64 40.55 -34.18 -36.08
N HIS A 65 41.57 -33.38 -36.39
CA HIS A 65 41.67 -32.02 -35.89
C HIS A 65 40.51 -31.13 -36.38
N THR A 66 40.14 -31.21 -37.66
CA THR A 66 38.96 -30.50 -38.19
C THR A 66 37.67 -30.93 -37.50
N TYR A 67 37.49 -32.23 -37.25
CA TYR A 67 36.30 -32.73 -36.57
C TYR A 67 36.24 -32.24 -35.12
N GLU A 68 37.35 -32.35 -34.38
CA GLU A 68 37.47 -31.82 -33.02
C GLU A 68 37.19 -30.31 -32.96
N GLN A 69 37.70 -29.54 -33.93
CA GLN A 69 37.46 -28.11 -34.02
C GLN A 69 35.99 -27.77 -34.28
N MET A 70 35.30 -28.52 -35.14
CA MET A 70 33.87 -28.33 -35.42
C MET A 70 33.03 -28.64 -34.18
N VAL A 71 33.32 -29.75 -33.50
CA VAL A 71 32.62 -30.13 -32.26
C VAL A 71 32.83 -29.06 -31.19
N HIS A 72 34.05 -28.54 -31.05
CA HIS A 72 34.34 -27.47 -30.10
C HIS A 72 33.58 -26.18 -30.42
N LEU A 73 33.54 -25.78 -31.69
CA LEU A 73 32.82 -24.58 -32.12
C LEU A 73 31.30 -24.71 -31.92
N HIS A 74 30.72 -25.85 -32.30
CA HIS A 74 29.29 -26.12 -32.06
C HIS A 74 29.00 -26.09 -30.57
N HIS A 75 29.80 -26.81 -29.76
CA HIS A 75 29.62 -26.83 -28.32
C HIS A 75 29.71 -25.43 -27.71
N GLN A 76 30.65 -24.60 -28.16
CA GLN A 76 30.77 -23.21 -27.74
C GLN A 76 29.53 -22.38 -28.11
N GLN A 77 29.01 -22.54 -29.33
CA GLN A 77 27.78 -21.86 -29.75
C GLN A 77 26.57 -22.29 -28.92
N GLN A 78 26.49 -23.57 -28.58
CA GLN A 78 25.43 -24.11 -27.73
C GLN A 78 25.48 -23.55 -26.32
N LEU A 79 26.66 -23.47 -25.72
CA LEU A 79 26.87 -22.83 -24.40
C LEU A 79 26.49 -21.35 -24.43
N HIS A 80 26.87 -20.64 -25.50
CA HIS A 80 26.50 -19.23 -25.66
C HIS A 80 24.99 -19.04 -25.74
N SER A 81 24.29 -19.88 -26.52
CA SER A 81 22.83 -19.85 -26.62
C SER A 81 22.15 -20.21 -25.29
N GLN A 82 22.67 -21.21 -24.57
CA GLN A 82 22.15 -21.60 -23.27
C GLN A 82 22.30 -20.47 -22.24
N GLN A 83 23.47 -19.84 -22.17
CA GLN A 83 23.73 -18.73 -21.26
C GLN A 83 22.82 -17.53 -21.58
N GLN A 84 22.58 -17.24 -22.85
CA GLN A 84 21.66 -16.18 -23.27
C GLN A 84 20.22 -16.48 -22.85
N MET A 85 19.76 -17.73 -23.02
CA MET A 85 18.42 -18.15 -22.59
C MET A 85 18.27 -18.08 -21.07
N GLU A 86 19.28 -18.50 -20.32
CA GLU A 86 19.25 -18.42 -18.87
C GLU A 86 19.19 -16.96 -18.38
N MET A 87 19.99 -16.07 -18.99
CA MET A 87 19.95 -14.64 -18.69
C MET A 87 18.58 -14.04 -19.02
N ASN A 88 18.00 -14.37 -20.18
CA ASN A 88 16.69 -13.89 -20.58
C ASN A 88 15.59 -14.37 -19.61
N ASN A 89 15.61 -15.65 -19.23
CA ASN A 89 14.69 -16.22 -18.24
C ASN A 89 14.81 -15.53 -16.88
N ARG A 90 16.03 -15.22 -16.43
CA ARG A 90 16.24 -14.47 -15.18
C ARG A 90 15.65 -13.06 -15.26
N LEU A 91 15.90 -12.34 -16.36
CA LEU A 91 15.34 -11.00 -16.57
C LEU A 91 13.80 -11.03 -16.59
N MET A 92 13.21 -12.02 -17.25
CA MET A 92 11.75 -12.20 -17.26
C MET A 92 11.20 -12.47 -15.87
N ALA A 93 11.84 -13.34 -15.08
CA ALA A 93 11.43 -13.61 -13.71
C ALA A 93 11.49 -12.36 -12.82
N GLU A 94 12.55 -11.55 -12.95
CA GLU A 94 12.68 -10.28 -12.23
C GLU A 94 11.59 -9.27 -12.62
N LEU A 95 11.29 -9.15 -13.92
CA LEU A 95 10.21 -8.30 -14.42
C LEU A 95 8.84 -8.73 -13.90
N GLU A 96 8.57 -10.04 -13.87
CA GLU A 96 7.34 -10.57 -13.29
C GLU A 96 7.25 -10.31 -11.80
N GLU A 97 8.33 -10.47 -11.06
CA GLU A 97 8.35 -10.16 -9.63
C GLU A 97 8.13 -8.67 -9.38
N GLN A 98 8.76 -7.80 -10.15
CA GLN A 98 8.56 -6.36 -10.07
C GLN A 98 7.11 -5.99 -10.37
N ARG A 99 6.50 -6.60 -11.39
CA ARG A 99 5.08 -6.43 -11.71
C ARG A 99 4.20 -6.88 -10.55
N ARG A 100 4.45 -8.06 -9.95
CA ARG A 100 3.69 -8.55 -8.79
C ARG A 100 3.80 -7.59 -7.60
N ARG A 101 5.00 -7.08 -7.32
CA ARG A 101 5.21 -6.08 -6.26
C ARG A 101 4.41 -4.80 -6.52
N GLN A 102 4.40 -4.33 -7.77
CA GLN A 102 3.60 -3.17 -8.17
C GLN A 102 2.10 -3.44 -8.01
N GLU A 103 1.62 -4.62 -8.42
CA GLU A 103 0.22 -5.02 -8.29
C GLU A 103 -0.23 -5.08 -6.83
N ILE A 104 0.61 -5.61 -5.93
CA ILE A 104 0.33 -5.64 -4.49
C ILE A 104 0.19 -4.21 -3.95
N LEU A 105 1.09 -3.31 -4.35
CA LEU A 105 1.09 -1.92 -3.88
C LEU A 105 -0.16 -1.17 -4.38
N VAL A 106 -0.54 -1.39 -5.64
CA VAL A 106 -1.77 -0.84 -6.23
C VAL A 106 -3.01 -1.40 -5.53
N GLN A 107 -3.06 -2.71 -5.27
CA GLN A 107 -4.18 -3.33 -4.55
C GLN A 107 -4.32 -2.77 -3.14
N GLN A 108 -3.21 -2.60 -2.42
CA GLN A 108 -3.22 -2.03 -1.08
C GLN A 108 -3.74 -0.59 -1.08
N LEU A 109 -3.35 0.21 -2.07
CA LEU A 109 -3.85 1.58 -2.24
C LEU A 109 -5.35 1.60 -2.57
N HIS A 110 -5.85 0.65 -3.36
CA HIS A 110 -7.28 0.51 -3.64
C HIS A 110 -8.07 0.13 -2.39
N VAL A 111 -7.59 -0.82 -1.59
CA VAL A 111 -8.23 -1.20 -0.33
C VAL A 111 -8.25 -0.02 0.63
N GLN A 112 -7.13 0.71 0.77
CA GLN A 112 -7.07 1.90 1.59
C GLN A 112 -8.10 2.94 1.13
N LYS A 113 -8.13 3.24 -0.17
CA LYS A 113 -9.08 4.19 -0.75
C LYS A 113 -10.52 3.78 -0.46
N GLN A 114 -10.89 2.52 -0.68
CA GLN A 114 -12.23 2.02 -0.40
C GLN A 114 -12.60 2.14 1.08
N GLN A 115 -11.66 1.86 1.99
CA GLN A 115 -11.89 2.03 3.43
C GLN A 115 -12.10 3.50 3.79
N THR A 116 -11.31 4.42 3.22
CA THR A 116 -11.48 5.86 3.44
C THR A 116 -12.81 6.35 2.88
N GLU A 117 -13.20 5.94 1.69
CA GLU A 117 -14.49 6.28 1.09
C GLU A 117 -15.64 5.75 1.95
N ALA A 118 -15.59 4.50 2.39
CA ALA A 118 -16.62 3.93 3.26
C ALA A 118 -16.74 4.68 4.60
N HIS A 119 -15.59 5.06 5.18
CA HIS A 119 -15.56 5.87 6.39
C HIS A 119 -16.20 7.25 6.16
N GLU A 120 -15.85 7.92 5.06
CA GLU A 120 -16.42 9.23 4.70
C GLU A 120 -17.94 9.14 4.51
N HIS A 121 -18.44 8.12 3.80
CA HIS A 121 -19.87 7.88 3.65
C HIS A 121 -20.56 7.66 5.01
N GLY A 122 -19.92 6.91 5.92
CA GLY A 122 -20.40 6.74 7.29
C GLY A 122 -20.49 8.05 8.06
N LEU A 123 -19.46 8.92 7.95
CA LEU A 123 -19.46 10.25 8.56
C LEU A 123 -20.58 11.14 8.00
N HIS A 124 -20.76 11.17 6.67
CA HIS A 124 -21.84 11.94 6.04
C HIS A 124 -23.22 11.44 6.47
N GLN A 125 -23.40 10.13 6.58
CA GLN A 125 -24.66 9.54 7.05
C GLN A 125 -24.93 9.89 8.52
N ALA A 126 -23.92 9.81 9.38
CA ALA A 126 -24.03 10.19 10.79
C ALA A 126 -24.33 11.69 10.95
N ALA A 127 -23.69 12.55 10.15
CA ALA A 127 -23.97 13.98 10.13
C ALA A 127 -25.42 14.26 9.70
N ALA A 128 -25.90 13.62 8.62
CA ALA A 128 -27.28 13.76 8.17
C ALA A 128 -28.30 13.26 9.21
N ALA A 129 -28.00 12.15 9.91
CA ALA A 129 -28.83 11.66 11.01
C ALA A 129 -28.84 12.63 12.19
N SER A 130 -27.69 13.22 12.54
CA SER A 130 -27.57 14.20 13.61
C SER A 130 -28.37 15.48 13.31
N VAL A 131 -28.35 15.97 12.07
CA VAL A 131 -29.17 17.12 11.65
C VAL A 131 -30.65 16.82 11.83
N LYS A 132 -31.12 15.66 11.35
CA LYS A 132 -32.52 15.24 11.54
C LYS A 132 -32.92 15.12 13.01
N GLN A 133 -32.03 14.60 13.84
CA GLN A 133 -32.25 14.53 15.29
C GLN A 133 -32.34 15.92 15.91
N GLY A 134 -31.48 16.85 15.49
CA GLY A 134 -31.51 18.26 15.91
C GLY A 134 -32.84 18.93 15.54
N GLU A 135 -33.28 18.78 14.30
CA GLU A 135 -34.58 19.30 13.84
C GLU A 135 -35.76 18.73 14.65
N GLN A 136 -35.73 17.42 14.95
CA GLN A 136 -36.76 16.79 15.77
C GLN A 136 -36.79 17.35 17.20
N LEU A 137 -35.62 17.56 17.82
CA LEU A 137 -35.50 18.16 19.15
C LEU A 137 -36.00 19.61 19.15
N GLU A 138 -35.69 20.37 18.10
CA GLU A 138 -36.10 21.76 17.99
C GLU A 138 -37.61 21.92 17.73
N GLU A 139 -38.20 21.03 16.94
CA GLU A 139 -39.65 20.94 16.77
C GLU A 139 -40.34 20.55 18.08
N MET A 140 -39.79 19.58 18.82
CA MET A 140 -40.30 19.23 20.14
C MET A 140 -40.20 20.42 21.10
N ARG A 141 -39.09 21.15 21.09
CA ARG A 141 -38.90 22.39 21.87
C ARG A 141 -39.96 23.44 21.54
N ARG A 142 -40.20 23.68 20.26
CA ARG A 142 -41.19 24.64 19.78
C ARG A 142 -42.59 24.30 20.28
N ARG A 143 -43.02 23.03 20.16
CA ARG A 143 -44.34 22.56 20.64
C ARG A 143 -44.50 22.72 22.14
N THR A 144 -43.49 22.32 22.91
CA THR A 144 -43.51 22.44 24.37
C THR A 144 -43.55 23.89 24.80
N SER A 145 -42.73 24.76 24.21
CA SER A 145 -42.77 26.21 24.46
C SER A 145 -44.13 26.82 24.13
N ALA A 146 -44.73 26.48 22.99
CA ALA A 146 -46.07 26.94 22.63
C ALA A 146 -47.14 26.51 23.64
N ARG A 147 -47.07 25.26 24.13
CA ARG A 147 -47.96 24.75 25.19
C ARG A 147 -47.79 25.51 26.51
N TRP A 148 -46.56 25.80 26.92
CA TRP A 148 -46.26 26.59 28.13
C TRP A 148 -46.71 28.05 28.01
N HIS A 149 -46.56 28.67 26.83
CA HIS A 149 -47.08 30.00 26.58
C HIS A 149 -48.61 30.02 26.58
N ALA A 150 -49.28 29.00 26.02
CA ALA A 150 -50.74 28.87 26.12
C ALA A 150 -51.22 28.70 27.57
N PHE A 151 -50.47 27.96 28.40
CA PHE A 151 -50.76 27.79 29.83
C PHE A 151 -50.60 29.10 30.62
N SER A 152 -49.60 29.92 30.29
CA SER A 152 -49.36 31.22 30.95
C SER A 152 -50.21 32.37 30.39
N ALA A 153 -50.78 32.22 29.19
CA ALA A 153 -51.65 33.21 28.55
C ALA A 153 -53.15 33.05 28.90
N ALA A 154 -53.52 32.17 29.86
CA ALA A 154 -54.88 32.14 30.37
C ALA A 154 -55.25 33.55 30.89
N PRO A 155 -56.32 34.17 30.37
CA PRO A 155 -56.62 35.55 30.68
C PRO A 155 -56.99 35.67 32.15
N VAL A 156 -56.24 36.50 32.86
CA VAL A 156 -56.74 37.24 34.02
C VAL A 156 -58.02 37.93 33.53
N LEU A 157 -59.17 37.36 33.88
CA LEU A 157 -60.44 38.06 33.72
C LEU A 157 -60.30 39.38 34.49
N ALA A 158 -60.38 40.45 33.72
CA ALA A 158 -60.34 41.82 34.17
C ALA A 158 -61.41 42.06 35.25
N ALA A 159 -60.99 42.00 36.51
CA ALA A 159 -61.76 42.54 37.61
C ALA A 159 -61.44 44.04 37.71
N ALA A 160 -62.34 44.82 37.13
CA ALA A 160 -62.74 46.19 37.46
C ALA A 160 -61.67 47.17 37.99
N ALA A 161 -61.50 48.26 37.24
CA ALA A 161 -60.87 49.50 37.70
C ALA A 161 -61.42 49.98 39.06
N PRO A 162 -60.59 50.49 39.98
CA PRO A 162 -61.07 51.23 41.14
C PRO A 162 -61.34 52.71 40.77
N PRO A 163 -62.47 53.30 41.21
CA PRO A 163 -62.66 54.74 41.13
C PRO A 163 -61.85 55.47 42.22
N THR A 164 -61.05 56.44 41.76
CA THR A 164 -60.72 57.74 42.37
C THR A 164 -60.80 57.91 43.90
N THR A 165 -59.63 58.21 44.47
CA THR A 165 -59.37 58.87 45.76
C THR A 165 -60.07 60.25 45.87
N PRO A 166 -60.25 60.80 47.10
CA PRO A 166 -59.25 61.75 47.58
C PRO A 166 -58.86 61.59 49.06
N ALA A 167 -57.72 62.21 49.36
CA ALA A 167 -56.89 62.10 50.55
C ALA A 167 -57.50 62.67 51.85
N ALA A 168 -57.12 62.07 52.98
CA ALA A 168 -57.03 62.78 54.27
C ALA A 168 -55.93 62.17 55.15
N ALA A 169 -55.19 63.08 55.77
CA ALA A 169 -54.04 62.95 56.66
C ALA A 169 -54.04 61.80 57.67
N GLY A 170 -52.84 61.28 57.92
CA GLY A 170 -52.53 60.49 59.11
C GLY A 170 -51.27 59.65 58.94
N VAL A 171 -50.10 60.22 59.21
CA VAL A 171 -48.93 59.41 59.56
C VAL A 171 -49.28 58.74 60.89
N GLN A 172 -49.80 57.52 60.82
CA GLN A 172 -49.99 56.66 61.97
C GLN A 172 -49.01 55.49 61.81
N ILE A 173 -47.82 55.67 62.38
CA ILE A 173 -46.90 54.55 62.62
C ILE A 173 -47.57 53.69 63.69
N VAL A 174 -48.30 52.66 63.23
CA VAL A 174 -48.81 51.60 64.09
C VAL A 174 -47.74 50.53 64.20
N TYR A 175 -47.35 50.29 65.45
CA TYR A 175 -46.46 49.24 65.89
C TYR A 175 -47.00 47.88 65.45
N GLY A 176 -46.24 47.16 64.61
CA GLY A 176 -46.60 45.81 64.17
C GLY A 176 -45.84 45.42 62.93
N PHE A 177 -44.61 44.94 63.10
CA PHE A 177 -43.88 44.24 62.05
C PHE A 177 -44.65 42.93 61.75
N GLN A 178 -45.65 43.01 60.87
CA GLN A 178 -46.37 41.84 60.39
C GLN A 178 -45.80 41.47 59.03
N GLU A 179 -44.95 40.46 59.04
CA GLU A 179 -44.22 39.97 57.87
C GLU A 179 -45.20 39.64 56.74
N VAL A 180 -45.03 40.29 55.59
CA VAL A 180 -45.66 39.85 54.35
C VAL A 180 -45.10 38.46 54.04
N PRO A 181 -45.94 37.43 53.80
CA PRO A 181 -45.44 36.10 53.43
C PRO A 181 -44.44 36.22 52.28
N LYS A 182 -43.26 35.65 52.45
CA LYS A 182 -42.19 35.75 51.46
C LYS A 182 -42.51 34.81 50.30
N ALA A 183 -42.54 35.36 49.08
CA ALA A 183 -42.72 34.54 47.89
C ALA A 183 -41.56 33.53 47.75
N PRO A 184 -41.85 32.24 47.52
CA PRO A 184 -40.81 31.25 47.25
C PRO A 184 -40.17 31.52 45.89
N SER A 185 -38.92 31.10 45.72
CA SER A 185 -38.21 31.16 44.44
C SER A 185 -37.74 29.78 44.00
N PHE A 186 -37.79 29.52 42.69
CA PHE A 186 -37.35 28.28 42.07
C PHE A 186 -36.13 28.49 41.19
N ASN A 187 -35.04 27.81 41.52
CA ASN A 187 -33.86 27.65 40.66
C ASN A 187 -33.49 26.15 40.50
N GLY A 188 -34.43 25.25 40.79
CA GLY A 188 -34.19 23.81 40.70
C GLY A 188 -34.01 23.33 39.26
N ASN A 189 -33.58 22.08 39.13
CA ASN A 189 -33.37 21.42 37.84
C ASN A 189 -33.99 20.02 37.76
N THR A 190 -34.64 19.52 38.82
CA THR A 190 -35.29 18.20 38.84
C THR A 190 -36.80 18.29 39.02
N LYS A 191 -37.54 17.27 38.54
CA LYS A 191 -39.00 17.16 38.75
C LYS A 191 -39.39 17.12 40.23
N VAL A 192 -38.59 16.45 41.06
CA VAL A 192 -38.81 16.39 42.52
C VAL A 192 -38.67 17.76 43.16
N GLN A 193 -37.69 18.56 42.73
CA GLN A 193 -37.55 19.95 43.18
C GLN A 193 -38.72 20.82 42.71
N MET A 194 -39.21 20.63 41.48
CA MET A 194 -40.39 21.35 40.99
C MET A 194 -41.65 21.02 41.80
N ARG A 195 -41.87 19.74 42.12
CA ARG A 195 -43.00 19.30 42.96
C ARG A 195 -42.94 19.95 44.34
N LYS A 196 -41.78 19.88 45.01
CA LYS A 196 -41.56 20.54 46.30
C LYS A 196 -41.78 22.06 46.25
N PHE A 197 -41.39 22.70 45.16
CA PHE A 197 -41.62 24.13 44.96
C PHE A 197 -43.10 24.46 44.76
N MET A 198 -43.85 23.65 43.99
CA MET A 198 -45.30 23.84 43.84
C MET A 198 -46.02 23.70 45.18
N ASP A 199 -45.65 22.71 46.01
CA ASP A 199 -46.20 22.54 47.37
C ASP A 199 -45.94 23.79 48.25
N GLN A 200 -44.74 24.36 48.15
CA GLN A 200 -44.36 25.60 48.85
C GLN A 200 -45.13 26.82 48.33
N TYR A 201 -45.33 26.92 47.01
CA TYR A 201 -46.07 28.01 46.39
C TYR A 201 -47.56 27.97 46.76
N GLU A 202 -48.14 26.78 46.93
CA GLU A 202 -49.50 26.63 47.46
C GLU A 202 -49.59 27.02 48.94
N ALA A 203 -48.61 26.65 49.77
CA ALA A 203 -48.56 27.08 51.17
C ALA A 203 -48.49 28.60 51.28
N TYR A 204 -47.61 29.23 50.50
CA TYR A 204 -47.51 30.68 50.37
C TYR A 204 -48.85 31.31 49.93
N ALA A 205 -49.54 30.72 48.94
CA ALA A 205 -50.83 31.23 48.49
C ALA A 205 -51.91 31.18 49.58
N ARG A 206 -51.94 30.10 50.36
CA ARG A 206 -52.84 29.95 51.51
C ARG A 206 -52.54 31.00 52.58
N GLU A 207 -51.26 31.24 52.89
CA GLU A 207 -50.85 32.27 53.85
C GLU A 207 -51.25 33.69 53.40
N VAL A 208 -51.02 34.02 52.12
CA VAL A 208 -51.47 35.30 51.55
C VAL A 208 -52.98 35.45 51.66
N ASN A 209 -53.74 34.39 51.35
CA ASN A 209 -55.19 34.42 51.49
C ASN A 209 -55.62 34.60 52.94
N ILE A 210 -55.05 33.86 53.88
CA ILE A 210 -55.36 33.99 55.32
C ILE A 210 -55.04 35.41 55.82
N ALA A 211 -53.87 35.95 55.48
CA ALA A 211 -53.47 37.31 55.85
C ALA A 211 -54.40 38.39 55.27
N ASN A 212 -54.93 38.14 54.08
CA ASN A 212 -55.93 39.00 53.43
C ASN A 212 -57.31 38.92 54.10
N HIS A 213 -57.74 37.73 54.54
CA HIS A 213 -58.99 37.55 55.30
C HIS A 213 -58.91 38.18 56.70
N GLN A 214 -57.72 38.20 57.30
CA GLN A 214 -57.47 38.84 58.59
C GLN A 214 -57.45 40.38 58.51
N ARG A 215 -57.46 40.97 57.30
CA ARG A 215 -57.57 42.43 57.07
C ARG A 215 -58.80 42.82 56.26
N PRO A 216 -60.04 42.67 56.81
CA PRO A 216 -61.23 43.21 56.16
C PRO A 216 -61.12 44.75 56.08
N GLY A 217 -61.01 45.30 54.88
CA GLY A 217 -60.93 46.74 54.63
C GLY A 217 -59.52 47.34 54.57
N GLY A 218 -58.47 46.55 54.79
CA GLY A 218 -57.07 46.96 54.59
C GLY A 218 -56.57 46.74 53.16
N ALA A 219 -55.38 47.28 52.85
CA ALA A 219 -54.71 46.99 51.59
C ALA A 219 -54.45 45.48 51.44
N GLN A 220 -54.93 44.90 50.34
CA GLN A 220 -54.79 43.47 50.05
C GLN A 220 -53.36 43.17 49.60
N ILE A 221 -52.78 42.09 50.12
CA ILE A 221 -51.51 41.55 49.64
C ILE A 221 -51.76 40.89 48.28
N GLN A 222 -51.12 41.41 47.24
CA GLN A 222 -51.12 40.76 45.93
C GLN A 222 -50.15 39.58 45.93
N ARG A 223 -50.66 38.41 45.56
CA ARG A 223 -49.84 37.20 45.40
C ARG A 223 -48.88 37.38 44.23
N ALA A 224 -47.60 37.07 44.44
CA ALA A 224 -46.64 37.04 43.34
C ALA A 224 -47.07 36.00 42.29
N PRO A 225 -47.12 36.34 40.99
CA PRO A 225 -47.45 35.38 39.95
C PRO A 225 -46.36 34.30 39.88
N LEU A 226 -46.76 33.08 39.54
CA LEU A 226 -45.85 31.92 39.51
C LEU A 226 -44.61 32.17 38.65
N SER A 227 -44.77 32.89 37.54
CA SER A 227 -43.66 33.28 36.65
C SER A 227 -42.62 34.18 37.30
N ALA A 228 -43.02 35.06 38.24
CA ALA A 228 -42.08 35.90 38.99
C ALA A 228 -41.32 35.11 40.07
N CYS A 229 -41.81 33.93 40.42
CA CYS A 229 -41.19 33.04 41.40
C CYS A 229 -40.23 32.02 40.76
N ILE A 230 -40.16 31.93 39.42
CA ILE A 230 -39.32 30.95 38.72
C ILE A 230 -38.17 31.69 38.01
N ASP A 231 -36.94 31.24 38.23
CA ASP A 231 -35.76 31.77 37.53
C ASP A 231 -35.91 31.54 36.01
N PRO A 232 -35.75 32.58 35.16
CA PRO A 232 -35.80 32.44 33.70
C PRO A 232 -34.89 31.34 33.15
N LEU A 233 -33.70 31.12 33.74
CA LEU A 233 -32.80 30.03 33.35
C LEU A 233 -33.32 28.67 33.79
N ALA A 234 -34.09 28.59 34.88
CA ALA A 234 -34.76 27.36 35.28
C ALA A 234 -35.90 27.01 34.31
N VAL A 235 -36.61 28.00 33.75
CA VAL A 235 -37.65 27.79 32.73
C VAL A 235 -37.07 27.09 31.49
N GLU A 236 -35.92 27.56 30.98
CA GLU A 236 -35.26 26.94 29.83
C GLU A 236 -34.80 25.51 30.11
N ARG A 237 -34.29 25.26 31.33
CA ARG A 237 -33.88 23.91 31.74
C ARG A 237 -35.08 22.97 31.86
N ILE A 238 -36.19 23.40 32.48
CA ILE A 238 -37.40 22.57 32.62
C ILE A 238 -37.97 22.24 31.23
N ALA A 239 -38.01 23.21 30.33
CA ALA A 239 -38.41 22.97 28.94
C ALA A 239 -37.53 21.87 28.33
N PHE A 240 -36.20 21.97 28.46
CA PHE A 240 -35.26 20.95 27.97
C PHE A 240 -35.51 19.55 28.59
N TRP A 241 -35.87 19.47 29.88
CA TRP A 241 -36.24 18.20 30.54
C TRP A 241 -37.55 17.58 30.02
N GLU A 242 -38.54 18.38 29.64
CA GLU A 242 -39.75 17.88 28.96
C GLU A 242 -39.49 17.47 27.51
N ILE A 243 -38.43 17.99 26.90
CA ILE A 243 -38.04 17.75 25.49
C ILE A 243 -37.05 16.58 25.35
N GLY A 244 -36.36 16.19 26.42
CA GLY A 244 -35.23 15.26 26.36
C GLY A 244 -35.56 13.77 26.39
N LYS A 245 -36.82 13.35 26.57
CA LYS A 245 -37.18 11.92 26.63
C LYS A 245 -38.11 11.51 25.48
N PRO A 246 -37.83 10.41 24.76
CA PRO A 246 -38.79 9.84 23.83
C PRO A 246 -40.04 9.40 24.61
N SER A 247 -41.24 9.54 24.02
CA SER A 247 -42.53 9.34 24.73
C SER A 247 -42.68 8.01 25.48
N HIS A 248 -41.88 6.99 25.15
CA HIS A 248 -41.89 5.67 25.78
C HIS A 248 -41.02 5.56 27.05
N GLU A 249 -40.19 6.55 27.37
CA GLU A 249 -39.38 6.60 28.60
C GLU A 249 -40.01 7.47 29.71
N LEU A 250 -41.26 7.90 29.51
CA LEU A 250 -42.07 8.57 30.51
C LEU A 250 -42.80 7.52 31.37
N THR A 251 -42.07 6.79 32.20
CA THR A 251 -42.66 6.09 33.35
C THR A 251 -42.85 7.06 34.51
N GLU A 252 -43.96 6.91 35.23
CA GLU A 252 -44.49 7.84 36.24
C GLU A 252 -43.76 7.82 37.60
N ASP A 253 -42.43 7.66 37.62
CA ASP A 253 -41.64 7.70 38.86
C ASP A 253 -41.01 9.08 39.14
#